data_AF-A0A6L6BWI4-F1
#
_entry.id   AF-A0A6L6BWI4-F1
#
_cell.length_a   1.000
_cell.length_b   1.000
_cell.length_c   1.000
_cell.angle_alpha   90.00
_cell.angle_beta   90.00
_cell.angle_gamma   90.00
#
_symmetry.space_group_name_H-M   'P 1'
#
loop_
_entity.id
_entity.type
_entity.pdbx_description
1 polymer ?
#
loop_
_entity_poly.entity_id
_entity_poly.type
_entity_poly.pdbx_seq_one_letter_code
_entity_poly.pdbx_strand_id
1 'polypeptide(L)'
;MKQLLDAGVHFGHQTRRWNPKMKRFIHGDRGGIYLIDLHQTLSGIEKSYTFVRDLVADGGTVLFIGTKKQAQDPIQSHALNCGMPYINQRWLGGMLTNFETISKRVQKMK
;
A
#
# COMPACT_ATOMS: atom_id res chain seq x y z
N MET A 1 -3.01 1.28 -18.92
CA MET A 1 -4.26 1.99 -18.54
C MET A 1 -5.50 1.09 -18.60
N LYS A 2 -5.75 0.39 -19.71
CA LYS A 2 -6.91 -0.52 -19.85
C LYS A 2 -7.08 -1.51 -18.68
N GLN A 3 -6.01 -2.19 -18.29
CA GLN A 3 -6.02 -3.12 -17.14
C GLN A 3 -6.44 -2.47 -15.81
N LEU A 4 -6.09 -1.20 -15.57
CA LEU A 4 -6.47 -0.47 -14.34
C LEU A 4 -7.97 -0.14 -14.34
N LEU A 5 -8.52 0.20 -15.51
CA LEU A 5 -9.95 0.41 -15.69
C LEU A 5 -10.71 -0.89 -15.48
N ASP A 6 -10.29 -1.97 -16.14
CA ASP A 6 -10.94 -3.29 -16.06
C ASP A 6 -10.89 -3.85 -14.62
N ALA A 7 -9.79 -3.62 -13.89
CA ALA A 7 -9.65 -4.00 -12.49
C ALA A 7 -10.42 -3.08 -11.51
N GLY A 8 -11.03 -1.99 -11.98
CA GLY A 8 -11.84 -1.09 -11.14
C GLY A 8 -11.05 -0.25 -10.13
N VAL A 9 -9.74 -0.05 -10.32
CA VAL A 9 -8.91 0.67 -9.33
C VAL A 9 -9.17 2.19 -9.29
N HIS A 10 -9.92 2.70 -10.26
CA HIS A 10 -10.32 4.10 -10.35
C HIS A 10 -11.47 4.45 -9.40
N PHE A 11 -12.15 3.46 -8.80
CA PHE A 11 -13.22 3.72 -7.83
C PHE A 11 -12.66 4.12 -6.47
N GLY A 12 -13.03 5.31 -6.03
CA GLY A 12 -12.76 5.81 -4.68
C GLY A 12 -13.89 5.49 -3.71
N HIS A 13 -14.05 6.35 -2.70
CA HIS A 13 -15.13 6.27 -1.72
C HIS A 13 -16.30 7.21 -2.05
N GLN A 14 -17.37 7.08 -1.27
CA GLN A 14 -18.52 7.99 -1.32
C GLN A 14 -18.08 9.44 -1.08
N THR A 15 -18.76 10.39 -1.71
CA THR A 15 -18.43 11.83 -1.61
C THR A 15 -18.42 12.38 -0.19
N ARG A 16 -19.18 11.78 0.73
CA ARG A 16 -19.18 12.13 2.17
C ARG A 16 -17.96 11.66 2.96
N ARG A 17 -17.19 10.69 2.43
CA ARG A 17 -16.01 10.07 3.08
C ARG A 17 -14.75 10.39 2.28
N TRP A 18 -14.43 11.68 2.17
CA TRP A 18 -13.26 12.14 1.44
C TRP A 18 -12.40 13.08 2.27
N ASN A 19 -11.13 13.20 1.89
CA ASN A 19 -10.19 14.14 2.47
C ASN A 19 -9.97 15.30 1.47
N PRO A 20 -10.15 16.58 1.87
CA PRO A 20 -9.95 17.72 0.98
C PRO A 20 -8.60 17.76 0.26
N LYS A 21 -7.53 17.22 0.88
CA LYS A 21 -6.19 17.13 0.27
C LYS A 21 -6.15 16.20 -0.96
N MET A 22 -7.14 15.33 -1.12
CA MET A 22 -7.27 14.43 -2.27
C MET A 22 -7.87 15.10 -3.50
N LYS A 23 -8.36 16.35 -3.40
CA LYS A 23 -8.99 17.07 -4.52
C LYS A 23 -8.17 17.02 -5.81
N ARG A 24 -6.84 17.15 -5.71
CA ARG A 24 -5.93 17.12 -6.86
C ARG A 24 -5.86 15.77 -7.57
N PHE A 25 -6.16 14.66 -6.89
CA PHE A 25 -6.12 13.29 -7.43
C PHE A 25 -7.50 12.78 -7.88
N ILE A 26 -8.56 13.54 -7.63
CA ILE A 26 -9.93 13.18 -7.98
C ILE A 26 -10.20 13.71 -9.39
N HIS A 27 -10.59 12.82 -10.29
CA HIS A 27 -11.00 13.14 -11.65
C HIS A 27 -12.40 13.76 -11.70
N GLY A 28 -13.31 13.23 -10.88
CA GLY A 28 -14.70 13.68 -10.77
C GLY A 28 -15.51 12.76 -9.88
N ASP A 29 -16.83 12.90 -9.88
CA ASP A 29 -17.74 11.98 -9.19
C ASP A 29 -18.78 11.39 -10.16
N ARG A 30 -19.20 10.14 -9.90
CA ARG A 30 -20.25 9.47 -10.64
C ARG A 30 -21.12 8.69 -9.68
N GLY A 31 -22.42 8.99 -9.62
CA GLY A 31 -23.35 8.31 -8.72
C GLY A 31 -22.97 8.44 -7.23
N GLY A 32 -22.34 9.56 -6.85
CA GLY A 32 -21.91 9.80 -5.46
C GLY A 32 -20.63 9.07 -5.03
N ILE A 33 -19.88 8.49 -5.97
CA ILE A 33 -18.55 7.90 -5.74
C ILE A 33 -17.50 8.75 -6.45
N TYR A 34 -16.43 9.12 -5.75
CA TYR A 34 -15.29 9.79 -6.37
C TYR A 34 -14.50 8.85 -7.27
N LEU A 35 -14.14 9.34 -8.46
CA LEU A 35 -13.26 8.66 -9.40
C LEU A 35 -11.84 9.21 -9.26
N ILE A 36 -10.86 8.32 -9.17
CA ILE A 36 -9.44 8.64 -9.06
C ILE A 36 -8.86 8.81 -10.46
N ASP A 37 -8.02 9.84 -10.63
CA ASP A 37 -7.33 10.09 -11.91
C ASP A 37 -6.26 9.04 -12.19
N LEU A 38 -6.50 8.22 -13.23
CA LEU A 38 -5.58 7.17 -13.65
C LEU A 38 -4.32 7.70 -14.34
N HIS A 39 -4.34 8.89 -14.94
CA HIS A 39 -3.13 9.47 -15.53
C HIS A 39 -2.13 9.83 -14.43
N GLN A 40 -2.63 10.45 -13.35
CA GLN A 40 -1.83 10.72 -12.17
C GLN A 40 -1.37 9.43 -11.49
N THR A 41 -2.23 8.41 -11.44
CA THR A 41 -1.88 7.09 -10.90
C THR A 41 -0.71 6.47 -11.67
N LEU A 42 -0.70 6.54 -13.01
CA LEU A 42 0.41 6.04 -13.83
C LEU A 42 1.73 6.76 -13.53
N SER A 43 1.71 8.09 -13.45
CA SER A 43 2.91 8.87 -13.07
C SER A 43 3.38 8.54 -11.65
N GLY A 44 2.46 8.31 -10.72
CA GLY A 44 2.76 7.87 -9.37
C GLY A 44 3.41 6.48 -9.31
N ILE A 45 2.91 5.53 -10.11
CA ILE A 45 3.49 4.19 -10.26
C ILE A 45 4.92 4.28 -10.76
N GLU A 46 5.19 5.04 -11.82
CA GLU A 46 6.54 5.18 -12.40
C GLU A 46 7.57 5.74 -11.39
N LYS A 47 7.18 6.79 -10.67
CA LYS A 47 8.01 7.39 -9.61
C LYS A 47 8.27 6.41 -8.47
N SER A 48 7.23 5.71 -8.02
CA SER A 48 7.33 4.77 -6.91
C SER A 48 8.14 3.54 -7.31
N TYR A 49 7.97 3.05 -8.53
CA TYR A 49 8.75 1.95 -9.08
C TYR A 49 10.23 2.27 -9.12
N THR A 50 10.59 3.45 -9.64
CA THR A 50 11.99 3.90 -9.71
C THR A 50 12.62 3.93 -8.32
N PHE A 51 11.94 4.55 -7.35
CA PHE A 51 12.42 4.60 -5.97
C PHE A 51 12.60 3.22 -5.33
N VAL A 52 11.60 2.33 -5.48
CA VAL A 52 11.66 0.98 -4.89
C VAL A 52 12.76 0.14 -5.54
N ARG A 53 12.93 0.24 -6.87
CA ARG A 53 14.00 -0.44 -7.60
C ARG A 53 15.36 -0.03 -7.05
N ASP A 54 15.59 1.28 -6.95
CA ASP A 54 16.89 1.82 -6.53
C ASP A 54 17.17 1.47 -5.06
N LEU A 55 16.17 1.62 -4.18
CA LEU A 55 16.27 1.22 -2.76
C LEU A 55 16.67 -0.25 -2.60
N VAL A 56 16.03 -1.16 -3.35
CA VAL A 56 16.32 -2.60 -3.25
C VAL A 56 17.66 -2.94 -3.91
N ALA A 57 18.06 -2.25 -4.98
CA ALA A 57 19.37 -2.41 -5.60
C ALA A 57 20.51 -2.03 -4.63
N ASP A 58 20.27 -1.04 -3.76
CA ASP A 58 21.20 -0.63 -2.70
C ASP A 58 21.15 -1.54 -1.45
N GLY A 59 20.40 -2.65 -1.50
CA GLY A 59 20.26 -3.60 -0.39
C GLY A 59 19.24 -3.19 0.68
N GLY A 60 18.37 -2.23 0.37
CA GLY A 60 17.29 -1.79 1.24
C GLY A 60 16.16 -2.80 1.38
N THR A 61 15.44 -2.72 2.49
CA THR A 61 14.31 -3.60 2.83
C THR A 61 12.99 -2.85 2.72
N VAL A 62 11.98 -3.47 2.09
CA VAL A 62 10.62 -2.93 1.99
C VAL A 62 9.67 -3.73 2.88
N LEU A 63 9.01 -3.07 3.83
CA LEU A 63 8.01 -3.69 4.69
C LEU A 63 6.63 -3.59 4.06
N PHE A 64 6.00 -4.74 3.77
CA PHE A 64 4.65 -4.80 3.23
C PHE A 64 3.63 -4.80 4.37
N ILE A 65 2.59 -3.96 4.30
CA ILE A 65 1.59 -3.84 5.37
C ILE A 65 0.18 -3.82 4.78
N GLY A 66 -0.69 -4.71 5.24
CA GLY A 66 -2.10 -4.69 4.89
C GLY A 66 -2.96 -5.53 5.81
N THR A 67 -3.77 -4.88 6.65
CA THR A 67 -4.56 -5.55 7.70
C THR A 67 -6.02 -5.77 7.34
N LYS A 68 -6.49 -5.20 6.22
CA LYS A 68 -7.86 -5.41 5.73
C LYS A 68 -7.98 -6.83 5.18
N LYS A 69 -9.13 -7.49 5.39
CA LYS A 69 -9.41 -8.84 4.89
C LYS A 69 -9.05 -9.02 3.40
N GLN A 70 -9.38 -8.05 2.56
CA GLN A 70 -9.10 -8.08 1.11
C GLN A 70 -7.60 -7.95 0.77
N ALA A 71 -6.79 -7.44 1.69
CA ALA A 71 -5.37 -7.19 1.50
C ALA A 71 -4.48 -8.26 2.15
N GLN A 72 -5.03 -9.13 3.01
CA GLN A 72 -4.20 -10.05 3.80
C GLN A 72 -3.44 -11.05 2.92
N ASP A 73 -4.15 -11.73 2.02
CA ASP A 73 -3.57 -12.75 1.15
C ASP A 73 -2.66 -12.15 0.07
N PRO A 74 -3.04 -11.07 -0.65
CA PRO A 74 -2.16 -10.46 -1.64
C PRO A 74 -0.85 -9.95 -1.04
N ILE A 75 -0.91 -9.31 0.13
CA ILE A 75 0.29 -8.79 0.80
C ILE A 75 1.24 -9.91 1.19
N GLN A 76 0.72 -10.98 1.79
CA GLN A 76 1.54 -12.14 2.17
C GLN A 76 2.14 -12.81 0.93
N SER A 77 1.32 -13.10 -0.09
CA SER A 77 1.77 -13.79 -1.29
C SER A 77 2.88 -13.04 -2.01
N HIS A 78 2.70 -11.73 -2.26
CA HIS A 78 3.70 -10.95 -2.98
C HIS A 78 4.97 -10.72 -2.17
N ALA A 79 4.86 -10.50 -0.86
CA ALA A 79 6.03 -10.32 0.00
C ALA A 79 6.87 -11.60 0.12
N LEU A 80 6.22 -12.76 0.24
CA LEU A 80 6.92 -14.06 0.23
C LEU A 80 7.62 -14.32 -1.10
N ASN A 81 6.97 -14.00 -2.23
CA ASN A 81 7.54 -14.18 -3.56
C ASN A 81 8.80 -13.32 -3.79
N CYS A 82 8.88 -12.14 -3.18
CA CYS A 82 10.07 -11.27 -3.27
C CYS A 82 11.00 -11.35 -2.05
N GLY A 83 10.74 -12.24 -1.09
CA GLY A 83 11.58 -12.44 0.09
C GLY A 83 11.60 -11.25 1.06
N MET A 84 10.59 -10.39 1.05
CA MET A 84 10.50 -9.19 1.87
C MET A 84 9.62 -9.40 3.12
N PRO A 85 9.86 -8.66 4.22
CA PRO A 85 9.04 -8.76 5.42
C PRO A 85 7.63 -8.20 5.20
N TYR A 86 6.63 -8.78 5.88
CA TYR A 86 5.25 -8.34 5.79
C TYR A 86 4.47 -8.42 7.11
N ILE A 87 3.40 -7.64 7.19
CA ILE A 87 2.40 -7.66 8.26
C ILE A 87 1.01 -7.64 7.64
N ASN A 88 0.34 -8.79 7.67
CA ASN A 88 -1.01 -8.93 7.13
C ASN A 88 -2.12 -9.08 8.20
N GLN A 89 -1.77 -9.24 9.47
CA GLN A 89 -2.73 -9.39 10.57
C GLN A 89 -2.99 -8.08 11.30
N ARG A 90 -2.19 -7.78 12.33
CA ARG A 90 -2.33 -6.60 13.17
C ARG A 90 -1.03 -5.85 13.27
N TRP A 91 -1.09 -4.55 13.00
CA TRP A 91 -0.02 -3.61 13.32
C TRP A 91 -0.06 -3.29 14.81
N LEU A 92 1.00 -3.65 15.54
CA LEU A 92 1.15 -3.30 16.95
C LEU A 92 1.80 -1.91 17.05
N GLY A 93 1.30 -1.09 17.98
CA GLY A 93 1.93 0.18 18.29
C GLY A 93 3.39 -0.03 18.70
N GLY A 94 4.31 0.78 18.16
CA GLY A 94 5.73 0.68 18.46
C GLY A 94 6.52 -0.31 17.61
N MET A 95 5.94 -0.96 16.60
CA MET A 95 6.66 -1.90 15.72
C MET A 95 7.93 -1.34 15.09
N LEU A 96 7.92 -0.07 14.67
CA LEU A 96 9.10 0.61 14.13
C LEU A 96 9.77 1.53 15.15
N THR A 97 8.98 2.23 15.97
CA THR A 97 9.51 3.27 16.88
C THR A 97 10.05 2.71 18.20
N ASN A 98 9.66 1.50 18.59
CA ASN A 98 10.19 0.77 19.75
C ASN A 98 10.64 -0.63 19.29
N PHE A 99 11.48 -0.66 18.26
CA PHE A 99 11.91 -1.90 17.63
C PHE A 99 12.70 -2.81 18.59
N GLU A 100 13.48 -2.25 19.51
CA GLU A 100 14.26 -3.02 20.49
C GLU A 100 13.37 -3.95 21.32
N THR A 101 12.25 -3.42 21.83
CA THR A 101 11.31 -4.21 22.64
C THR A 101 10.58 -5.25 21.79
N ILE A 102 10.19 -4.88 20.56
CA ILE A 102 9.45 -5.77 19.66
C ILE A 102 10.33 -6.91 19.17
N SER A 103 11.59 -6.61 18.80
CA SER A 103 12.57 -7.61 18.36
C SER A 103 12.83 -8.67 19.44
N LYS A 104 12.95 -8.26 20.71
CA LYS A 104 13.07 -9.19 21.85
C LYS A 104 11.88 -10.16 21.96
N ARG A 105 10.66 -9.74 21.58
CA ARG A 105 9.48 -10.63 21.59
C ARG A 105 9.54 -11.64 20.46
N VAL A 106 9.96 -11.22 19.27
CA VAL A 106 10.13 -12.12 18.12
C VAL A 106 11.19 -13.18 18.40
N GLN A 107 12.30 -12.79 19.06
CA GLN A 107 13.35 -13.74 19.46
C GLN A 107 12.85 -14.83 20.42
N LYS A 108 11.88 -14.53 21.29
CA LYS A 108 11.27 -15.53 22.19
C LYS A 108 10.35 -16.54 21.49
N MET A 109 9.95 -16.27 20.24
CA MET A 109 9.12 -17.18 19.45
C MET A 109 9.93 -18.18 18.61
N LYS A 110 11.27 -18.03 18.59
CA LYS A 110 12.18 -19.03 18.04
C LYS A 110 12.43 -20.13 19.07
#